data_AF-A0A7C5QZM2-F1
#
_entry.id   AF-A0A7C5QZM2-F1
#
_cell.length_a   1.000
_cell.length_b   1.000
_cell.length_c   1.000
_cell.angle_alpha   90.00
_cell.angle_beta   90.00
_cell.angle_gamma   90.00
#
_symmetry.space_group_name_H-M   'P 1'
#
loop_
_entity.id
_entity.type
_entity.pdbx_description
1 polymer ?
#
loop_
_entity_poly.entity_id
_entity_poly.type
_entity_poly.pdbx_seq_one_letter_code
_entity_poly.pdbx_strand_id
1 'polypeptide(L)'
;MDNHFSYSMTLRAAGREARLRFVISLDGSQQDWRCSPADFLGASKGIVGWKGARHLGLFSDAGISEGTMAYGVLDIPDKGLDAVSIGESGDARFEVLGPGSWTLTHRSQY
;
A
#
# COMPACT_ATOMS: atom_id res chain seq x y z
N MET A 1 -7.67 -11.57 19.94
CA MET A 1 -7.24 -10.20 19.60
C MET A 1 -7.27 -10.13 18.10
N ASP A 2 -7.93 -9.12 17.56
CA ASP A 2 -8.08 -8.91 16.13
C ASP A 2 -6.71 -8.52 15.57
N ASN A 3 -6.11 -9.45 14.82
CA ASN A 3 -4.72 -9.36 14.37
C ASN A 3 -4.62 -8.87 12.93
N HIS A 4 -5.73 -8.65 12.22
CA HIS A 4 -5.74 -8.27 10.81
C HIS A 4 -6.26 -6.85 10.63
N PHE A 5 -5.53 -6.07 9.85
CA PHE A 5 -5.89 -4.70 9.50
C PHE A 5 -6.09 -4.62 7.99
N SER A 6 -7.25 -4.13 7.55
CA SER A 6 -7.53 -3.89 6.13
C SER A 6 -7.72 -2.41 5.85
N TYR A 7 -7.01 -1.94 4.83
CA TYR A 7 -7.04 -0.56 4.37
C TYR A 7 -7.47 -0.51 2.90
N SER A 8 -8.25 0.49 2.54
CA SER A 8 -8.46 0.88 1.14
C SER A 8 -8.02 2.32 0.93
N MET A 9 -7.39 2.57 -0.22
CA MET A 9 -6.89 3.89 -0.59
C MET A 9 -7.21 4.18 -2.05
N THR A 10 -7.34 5.46 -2.36
CA THR A 10 -7.25 5.97 -3.73
C THR A 10 -5.80 6.36 -3.99
N LEU A 11 -5.21 5.87 -5.08
CA LEU A 11 -3.88 6.22 -5.55
C LEU A 11 -3.99 7.19 -6.72
N ARG A 12 -3.12 8.20 -6.78
CA ARG A 12 -3.06 9.16 -7.89
C ARG A 12 -1.63 9.41 -8.33
N ALA A 13 -1.39 9.32 -9.64
CA ALA A 13 -0.10 9.67 -10.25
C ALA A 13 -0.29 9.91 -11.75
N ALA A 14 0.46 10.85 -12.32
CA ALA A 14 0.45 11.15 -13.76
C ALA A 14 -0.97 11.32 -14.36
N GLY A 15 -1.90 11.95 -13.62
CA GLY A 15 -3.29 12.14 -14.05
C GLY A 15 -4.17 10.89 -14.04
N ARG A 16 -3.66 9.76 -13.55
CA ARG A 16 -4.38 8.48 -13.41
C ARG A 16 -4.81 8.27 -11.96
N GLU A 17 -5.85 7.47 -11.78
CA GLU A 17 -6.37 7.06 -10.48
C GLU A 17 -6.49 5.53 -10.41
N ALA A 18 -6.23 4.96 -9.23
CA ALA A 18 -6.50 3.55 -8.94
C ALA A 18 -7.00 3.36 -7.50
N ARG A 19 -7.71 2.27 -7.28
CA ARG A 19 -8.07 1.79 -5.94
C ARG A 19 -7.07 0.75 -5.50
N LEU A 20 -6.44 0.98 -4.35
CA LEU A 20 -5.63 0.02 -3.63
C LEU A 20 -6.45 -0.54 -2.45
N ARG A 21 -6.36 -1.84 -2.23
CA ARG A 21 -6.74 -2.48 -0.96
C ARG A 21 -5.56 -3.29 -0.48
N PHE A 22 -5.28 -3.28 0.81
CA PHE A 22 -4.31 -4.19 1.40
C PHE A 22 -4.72 -4.67 2.78
N VAL A 23 -4.11 -5.77 3.20
CA VAL A 23 -4.26 -6.39 4.51
C VAL A 23 -2.88 -6.64 5.10
N ILE A 24 -2.70 -6.29 6.37
CA ILE A 24 -1.50 -6.55 7.17
C ILE A 24 -1.96 -7.24 8.44
N SER A 25 -1.32 -8.37 8.77
CA SER A 25 -1.44 -8.98 10.09
C SER A 25 -0.21 -8.71 10.96
N LEU A 26 -0.42 -8.55 12.28
CA LEU A 26 0.69 -8.28 13.22
C LEU A 26 1.67 -9.46 13.33
N ASP A 27 1.18 -10.68 13.12
CA ASP A 27 1.98 -11.91 13.16
C ASP A 27 2.64 -12.24 11.81
N GLY A 28 2.42 -11.43 10.77
CA GLY A 28 2.96 -11.65 9.44
C GLY A 28 2.26 -12.75 8.63
N SER A 29 1.24 -13.42 9.18
CA SER A 29 0.47 -14.47 8.49
C SER A 29 -0.26 -14.00 7.23
N GLN A 30 -0.59 -12.70 7.14
CA GLN A 30 -1.24 -12.11 5.96
C GLN A 30 -0.63 -10.75 5.62
N GLN A 31 -0.09 -10.65 4.41
CA GLN A 31 0.48 -9.42 3.85
C GLN A 31 0.08 -9.36 2.38
N ASP A 32 -1.12 -8.87 2.06
CA ASP A 32 -1.62 -8.85 0.69
C ASP A 32 -2.04 -7.45 0.24
N TRP A 33 -1.89 -7.17 -1.04
CA TRP A 33 -2.53 -6.02 -1.67
C TRP A 33 -3.20 -6.39 -2.99
N ARG A 34 -4.16 -5.57 -3.40
CA ARG A 34 -4.83 -5.60 -4.70
C ARG A 34 -5.01 -4.19 -5.23
N CYS A 35 -4.79 -4.00 -6.53
CA CYS A 35 -4.90 -2.71 -7.21
C CYS A 35 -5.82 -2.81 -8.43
N SER A 36 -6.67 -1.79 -8.62
CA SER A 36 -7.56 -1.67 -9.78
C SER A 36 -7.61 -0.21 -10.28
N PRO A 37 -7.31 0.07 -11.56
CA PRO A 37 -6.96 -0.91 -12.59
C PRO A 37 -5.51 -1.41 -12.41
N ALA A 38 -5.25 -2.65 -12.85
CA ALA A 38 -3.99 -3.35 -12.61
C ALA A 38 -2.77 -2.67 -13.26
N ASP A 39 -2.99 -2.02 -14.39
CA ASP A 39 -2.00 -1.27 -15.16
C ASP A 39 -1.55 0.03 -14.47
N PHE A 40 -2.12 0.41 -13.32
CA PHE A 40 -1.62 1.52 -12.52
C PHE A 40 -0.29 1.18 -11.86
N LEU A 41 -0.19 -0.01 -11.26
CA LEU A 41 1.05 -0.53 -10.64
C LEU A 41 1.81 -1.49 -11.55
N GLY A 42 1.23 -1.88 -12.69
CA GLY A 42 1.74 -2.96 -13.53
C GLY A 42 1.42 -4.37 -13.00
N ALA A 43 0.61 -4.46 -11.94
CA ALA A 43 0.14 -5.70 -11.33
C ALA A 43 -1.19 -5.49 -10.58
N SER A 44 -2.03 -6.54 -10.54
CA SER A 44 -3.36 -6.50 -9.90
C SER A 44 -3.34 -6.90 -8.43
N LYS A 45 -2.29 -7.58 -7.97
CA LYS A 45 -2.13 -8.09 -6.62
C LYS A 45 -0.66 -8.32 -6.28
N GLY A 46 -0.38 -8.50 -5.00
CA GLY A 46 0.92 -8.92 -4.50
C GLY A 46 0.96 -8.92 -2.98
N ILE A 47 2.14 -8.72 -2.42
CA ILE A 47 2.37 -8.65 -0.97
C ILE A 47 2.87 -7.28 -0.53
N VAL A 48 2.49 -6.87 0.67
CA VAL A 48 2.99 -5.63 1.26
C VAL A 48 4.18 -5.91 2.17
N GLY A 49 5.08 -4.94 2.33
CA GLY A 49 6.21 -5.07 3.23
C GLY A 49 6.80 -3.73 3.63
N TRP A 50 7.25 -3.63 4.87
CA TRP A 50 7.87 -2.40 5.38
C TRP A 50 9.29 -2.22 4.82
N LYS A 51 9.56 -1.04 4.27
CA LYS A 51 10.85 -0.58 3.77
C LYS A 51 11.38 0.52 4.70
N GLY A 52 12.00 0.11 5.79
CA GLY A 52 12.34 1.01 6.90
C GLY A 52 11.10 1.37 7.74
N ALA A 53 11.23 2.37 8.61
CA ALA A 53 10.23 2.64 9.65
C ALA A 53 8.88 3.18 9.13
N ARG A 54 8.88 3.85 7.96
CA ARG A 54 7.73 4.63 7.49
C ARG A 54 7.24 4.31 6.09
N HIS A 55 7.95 3.48 5.33
CA HIS A 55 7.58 3.25 3.95
C HIS A 55 6.96 1.87 3.81
N LEU A 56 5.74 1.81 3.27
CA LEU A 56 5.09 0.54 2.94
C LEU A 56 5.27 0.26 1.45
N GLY A 57 6.02 -0.78 1.12
CA GLY A 57 6.21 -1.25 -0.26
C GLY A 57 5.11 -2.20 -0.72
N LEU A 58 4.76 -2.10 -1.99
CA LEU A 58 3.84 -2.98 -2.72
C LEU A 58 4.67 -3.87 -3.65
N PHE A 59 4.87 -5.14 -3.30
CA PHE A 59 5.74 -6.08 -3.99
C PHE A 59 4.95 -7.16 -4.73
N SER A 60 5.59 -7.90 -5.63
CA SER A 60 5.02 -9.10 -6.26
C SER A 60 4.78 -10.22 -5.24
N ASP A 61 3.80 -11.09 -5.51
CA ASP A 61 3.56 -12.30 -4.71
C ASP A 61 4.67 -13.37 -4.83
N ALA A 62 5.69 -13.15 -5.67
CA ALA A 62 6.90 -13.97 -5.73
C ALA A 62 7.84 -13.80 -4.51
N GLY A 63 7.54 -12.88 -3.58
CA GLY A 63 8.29 -12.68 -2.34
C GLY A 63 9.08 -11.36 -2.29
N ILE A 64 9.68 -11.07 -1.14
CA ILE A 64 10.58 -9.94 -0.91
C ILE A 64 11.98 -10.51 -0.70
N SER A 65 12.86 -10.32 -1.69
CA SER A 65 14.29 -10.62 -1.57
C SER A 65 15.13 -9.35 -1.64
N GLU A 66 16.39 -9.42 -1.21
CA GLU A 66 17.33 -8.31 -1.34
C GLU A 66 17.41 -7.85 -2.81
N GLY A 67 17.25 -6.54 -3.03
CA GLY A 67 17.21 -5.95 -4.37
C GLY A 67 15.85 -5.96 -5.07
N THR A 68 14.80 -6.55 -4.48
CA THR A 68 13.45 -6.52 -5.06
C THR A 68 12.91 -5.08 -5.09
N MET A 69 12.53 -4.63 -6.29
CA MET A 69 11.87 -3.33 -6.47
C MET A 69 10.38 -3.44 -6.17
N ALA A 70 9.88 -2.48 -5.40
CA ALA A 70 8.44 -2.37 -5.15
C ALA A 70 7.77 -1.71 -6.36
N TYR A 71 6.57 -2.18 -6.74
CA TYR A 71 5.74 -1.51 -7.74
C TYR A 71 5.29 -0.12 -7.27
N GLY A 72 5.13 0.04 -5.96
CA GLY A 72 4.83 1.30 -5.32
C GLY A 72 5.33 1.34 -3.88
N VAL A 73 5.62 2.54 -3.40
CA VAL A 73 6.02 2.83 -2.03
C VAL A 73 5.12 3.92 -1.51
N LEU A 74 4.43 3.66 -0.39
CA LEU A 74 3.60 4.63 0.32
C LEU A 74 4.39 5.21 1.48
N ASP A 75 4.48 6.53 1.59
CA ASP A 75 4.98 7.20 2.81
C ASP A 75 3.87 7.21 3.85
N ILE A 76 4.08 6.45 4.92
CA ILE A 76 3.17 6.33 6.05
C ILE A 76 3.62 7.31 7.14
N PRO A 77 2.70 8.13 7.69
CA PRO A 77 3.00 9.03 8.80
C PRO A 77 3.52 8.28 10.03
N ASP A 78 4.30 8.95 10.88
CA ASP A 78 4.85 8.37 12.12
C ASP A 78 3.77 7.83 13.07
N LYS A 79 2.57 8.44 13.01
CA LYS A 79 1.40 7.99 13.78
C LYS A 79 0.80 6.66 13.29
N GLY A 80 1.27 6.12 12.17
CA GLY A 80 0.75 4.92 11.53
C GLY A 80 -0.61 5.14 10.85
N LEU A 81 -1.05 4.15 10.07
CA LEU A 81 -2.32 4.21 9.34
C LEU A 81 -3.57 4.10 10.24
N ASP A 82 -3.41 3.55 11.45
CA ASP A 82 -4.48 3.47 12.44
C ASP A 82 -4.89 4.83 13.01
N ALA A 83 -4.01 5.83 12.93
CA ALA A 83 -4.26 7.21 13.37
C ALA A 83 -4.49 8.19 12.20
N VAL A 84 -4.48 7.70 10.95
CA VAL A 84 -4.82 8.48 9.76
C VAL A 84 -6.35 8.56 9.64
N SER A 85 -6.87 9.75 9.31
CA SER A 85 -8.31 9.95 9.12
C SER A 85 -8.76 9.50 7.74
N ILE A 86 -10.01 9.05 7.58
CA ILE A 86 -10.58 8.81 6.25
C ILE A 86 -10.62 10.16 5.49
N GLY A 87 -10.12 10.17 4.26
CA GLY A 87 -9.93 11.35 3.42
C GLY A 87 -8.55 12.01 3.56
N GLU A 88 -7.78 11.65 4.59
CA GLU A 88 -6.39 12.10 4.73
C GLU A 88 -5.51 11.44 3.66
N SER A 89 -4.51 12.18 3.20
CA SER A 89 -3.63 11.79 2.10
C SER A 89 -2.17 11.86 2.50
N GLY A 90 -1.34 11.08 1.82
CA GLY A 90 0.11 11.12 1.95
C GLY A 90 0.79 10.86 0.61
N ASP A 91 2.11 10.99 0.62
CA ASP A 91 2.92 10.84 -0.58
C ASP A 91 3.13 9.37 -0.95
N ALA A 92 3.30 9.13 -2.23
CA ALA A 92 3.64 7.83 -2.79
C ALA A 92 4.67 7.99 -3.92
N ARG A 93 5.37 6.90 -4.21
CA ARG A 93 6.16 6.75 -5.42
C ARG A 93 5.82 5.43 -6.09
N PHE A 94 5.49 5.47 -7.37
CA PHE A 94 5.17 4.29 -8.16
C PHE A 94 6.25 4.07 -9.21
N GLU A 95 6.65 2.82 -9.43
CA GLU A 95 7.81 2.52 -10.28
C GLU A 95 7.57 2.97 -11.73
N VAL A 96 6.36 2.74 -12.25
CA VAL A 96 6.01 3.10 -13.64
C VAL A 96 5.57 4.55 -13.78
N LEU A 97 4.92 5.13 -12.77
CA LEU A 97 4.27 6.45 -12.87
C LEU A 97 5.02 7.58 -12.16
N GLY A 98 6.09 7.26 -11.42
CA GLY A 98 6.86 8.24 -10.67
C GLY A 98 6.15 8.71 -9.39
N PRO A 99 6.38 9.96 -8.96
CA PRO A 99 5.75 10.54 -7.77
C PRO A 99 4.22 10.55 -7.87
N GLY A 100 3.56 10.34 -6.74
CA GLY A 100 2.11 10.37 -6.63
C GLY A 100 1.66 10.51 -5.19
N SER A 101 0.39 10.20 -4.94
CA SER A 101 -0.20 10.25 -3.62
C SER A 101 -1.16 9.09 -3.37
N TRP A 102 -1.45 8.87 -2.11
CA TRP A 102 -2.53 8.00 -1.65
C TRP A 102 -3.50 8.80 -0.78
N THR A 103 -4.77 8.42 -0.77
CA THR A 103 -5.82 8.96 0.11
C THR A 103 -6.51 7.79 0.80
N LEU A 104 -6.58 7.78 2.13
CA LEU A 104 -7.25 6.71 2.87
C LEU A 104 -8.77 6.81 2.67
N THR A 105 -9.41 5.75 2.20
CA THR A 105 -10.86 5.72 1.94
C THR A 105 -11.62 4.76 2.84
N HIS A 106 -10.96 3.73 3.38
CA HIS A 106 -11.58 2.80 4.31
C HIS A 106 -10.53 2.15 5.22
N ARG A 107 -10.93 1.84 6.47
CA ARG A 107 -10.14 1.08 7.44
C ARG A 107 -11.04 0.12 8.20
N SER A 108 -10.56 -1.09 8.47
CA SER A 108 -11.23 -2.09 9.31
C SER A 108 -10.20 -2.96 10.02
N GLN A 109 -10.53 -3.40 11.23
CA GLN A 109 -9.76 -4.35 12.04
C GLN A 109 -10.65 -5.56 12.37
N TYR A 110 -10.13 -6.78 12.26
CA TYR A 110 -10.83 -8.04 12.50
C TYR A 110 -9.90 -9.25 12.76
#